data_AF-A0AAV4I4C7-F1
#
_entry.id   AF-A0AAV4I4C7-F1
#
_cell.length_a   1.000
_cell.length_b   1.000
_cell.length_c   1.000
_cell.angle_alpha   90.00
_cell.angle_beta   90.00
_cell.angle_gamma   90.00
#
_symmetry.space_group_name_H-M   'P 1'
#
loop_
_entity.id
_entity.type
_entity.pdbx_description
1 polymer ?
#
loop_
_entity_poly.entity_id
_entity_poly.type
_entity_poly.pdbx_seq_one_letter_code
_entity_poly.pdbx_strand_id
1 'polypeptide(L)'
;MPNQACNIAIVSLKDQRTGRKASNVDIAKTPSNDRRQVQAAINDWNRYTCLNMRPARSGDRNRIRFQNGGGCYSRVGMVGGAQVVGLAPGCRVKGVVIHEIGHALGLHHEQTRPDRDQHVRIIRSNIPSHLYYNFEKYSWSIIRNMNIEYDYGSIMHYGKTAFSTNGGLTIRTLNSRYQNVIGNRNNLSFKDIKSINIMYNCKRATSGCTKTDSQCSNGGFVGKDCKSLQIDFYANEDDNKGDNGSQQCLRSPAVQLSQNKLQISNGWSLP
;
A
#
# COMPACT_ATOMS: atom_id res chain seq x y z
N MET A 1 13.27 -1.92 -21.94
CA MET A 1 13.96 -1.63 -20.67
C MET A 1 14.31 -2.93 -19.94
N PRO A 2 15.57 -3.38 -19.91
CA PRO A 2 15.95 -4.62 -19.23
C PRO A 2 16.51 -4.36 -17.82
N ASN A 3 16.06 -5.15 -16.85
CA ASN A 3 16.70 -5.47 -15.54
C ASN A 3 16.83 -4.44 -14.41
N GLN A 4 16.51 -3.15 -14.57
CA GLN A 4 16.59 -2.19 -13.44
C GLN A 4 15.32 -2.04 -12.60
N ALA A 5 14.14 -2.41 -13.11
CA ALA A 5 12.87 -2.11 -12.45
C ALA A 5 12.65 -2.85 -11.12
N CYS A 6 13.28 -4.01 -10.92
CA CYS A 6 13.04 -4.84 -9.73
C CYS A 6 13.96 -4.52 -8.54
N ASN A 7 15.06 -3.77 -8.71
CA ASN A 7 15.99 -3.52 -7.62
C ASN A 7 15.79 -2.12 -7.04
N ILE A 8 15.23 -2.04 -5.83
CA ILE A 8 14.98 -0.77 -5.15
C ILE A 8 15.92 -0.67 -3.95
N ALA A 9 16.81 0.31 -3.99
CA ALA A 9 17.72 0.58 -2.88
C ALA A 9 17.02 1.39 -1.79
N ILE A 10 17.18 0.97 -0.54
CA ILE A 10 16.53 1.59 0.62
C ILE A 10 17.55 1.95 1.70
N VAL A 11 17.46 3.19 2.17
CA VAL A 11 18.18 3.71 3.33
C VAL A 11 17.20 3.78 4.50
N SER A 12 17.51 3.05 5.57
CA SER A 12 16.68 3.00 6.79
C SER A 12 16.81 4.28 7.64
N LEU A 13 15.89 4.44 8.59
CA LEU A 13 15.78 5.58 9.50
C LEU A 13 17.10 5.87 10.24
N LYS A 14 17.44 7.14 10.32
CA LYS A 14 18.52 7.70 11.16
C LYS A 14 17.96 8.83 12.03
N ASP A 15 18.28 8.86 13.34
CA ASP A 15 17.71 9.82 14.31
C ASP A 15 18.21 11.26 14.10
N GLN A 16 17.33 12.26 14.22
CA GLN A 16 17.60 13.69 13.93
C GLN A 16 17.42 14.62 15.15
N ARG A 17 17.58 14.13 16.38
CA ARG A 17 17.22 14.87 17.61
C ARG A 17 18.26 15.86 18.18
N THR A 18 19.14 16.45 17.38
CA THR A 18 19.97 17.58 17.86
C THR A 18 20.19 18.58 16.74
N GLY A 19 19.55 19.74 16.82
CA GLY A 19 19.49 20.78 15.78
C GLY A 19 20.84 21.41 15.40
N ARG A 20 21.70 20.68 14.70
CA ARG A 20 22.84 21.22 13.96
C ARG A 20 22.77 20.77 12.50
N LYS A 21 23.20 21.66 11.61
CA LYS A 21 23.25 21.50 10.15
C LYS A 21 23.75 20.11 9.76
N ALA A 22 23.11 19.57 8.71
CA ALA A 22 23.33 18.25 8.14
C ALA A 22 24.79 17.79 8.17
N SER A 23 25.11 16.91 9.10
CA SER A 23 26.33 16.10 9.08
C SER A 23 25.97 14.67 9.53
N ASN A 24 26.70 13.73 8.96
CA ASN A 24 26.48 12.29 8.93
C ASN A 24 25.92 11.70 10.24
N VAL A 25 24.73 11.07 10.19
CA VAL A 25 24.06 10.51 11.38
C VAL A 25 24.58 9.10 11.72
N ASP A 26 24.81 8.91 13.02
CA ASP A 26 25.25 7.71 13.72
C ASP A 26 24.09 6.96 14.43
N ILE A 27 24.17 5.64 14.53
CA ILE A 27 23.05 4.67 14.69
C ILE A 27 22.62 4.44 16.16
N ALA A 28 23.36 4.95 17.14
CA ALA A 28 23.18 4.58 18.56
C ALA A 28 21.93 5.15 19.29
N LYS A 29 21.04 5.93 18.63
CA LYS A 29 19.93 6.66 19.32
C LYS A 29 18.50 6.43 18.80
N THR A 30 18.25 5.57 17.82
CA THR A 30 16.87 5.26 17.35
C THR A 30 16.25 4.06 18.11
N PRO A 31 14.99 4.09 18.56
CA PRO A 31 14.32 2.93 19.14
C PRO A 31 14.27 1.76 18.14
N SER A 32 14.65 0.57 18.58
CA SER A 32 14.77 -0.63 17.71
C SER A 32 13.45 -1.04 17.03
N ASN A 33 12.30 -0.63 17.58
CA ASN A 33 10.96 -0.87 17.02
C ASN A 33 10.76 -0.23 15.64
N ASP A 34 11.28 0.97 15.40
CA ASP A 34 11.00 1.70 14.15
C ASP A 34 11.65 1.01 12.94
N ARG A 35 12.86 0.51 13.13
CA ARG A 35 13.58 -0.28 12.12
C ARG A 35 12.87 -1.60 11.84
N ARG A 36 12.27 -2.23 12.85
CA ARG A 36 11.46 -3.46 12.68
C ARG A 36 10.24 -3.22 11.81
N GLN A 37 9.50 -2.14 12.04
CA GLN A 37 8.28 -1.84 11.27
C GLN A 37 8.60 -1.53 9.80
N VAL A 38 9.67 -0.77 9.55
CA VAL A 38 10.17 -0.53 8.19
C VAL A 38 10.60 -1.83 7.52
N GLN A 39 11.37 -2.68 8.20
CA GLN A 39 11.80 -3.96 7.64
C GLN A 39 10.62 -4.89 7.37
N ALA A 40 9.62 -4.94 8.24
CA ALA A 40 8.43 -5.75 8.04
C ALA A 40 7.62 -5.28 6.81
N ALA A 41 7.45 -3.98 6.62
CA ALA A 41 6.78 -3.43 5.45
C ALA A 41 7.54 -3.73 4.13
N ILE A 42 8.87 -3.64 4.17
CA ILE A 42 9.74 -4.02 3.04
C ILE A 42 9.59 -5.52 2.72
N ASN A 43 9.55 -6.36 3.75
CA ASN A 43 9.39 -7.80 3.58
C ASN A 43 8.04 -8.14 2.94
N ASP A 44 6.95 -7.44 3.28
CA ASP A 44 5.64 -7.65 2.65
C ASP A 44 5.70 -7.36 1.13
N TRP A 45 6.26 -6.23 0.72
CA TRP A 45 6.44 -5.91 -0.70
C TRP A 45 7.34 -6.94 -1.42
N ASN A 46 8.49 -7.29 -0.85
CA ASN A 46 9.40 -8.29 -1.41
C ASN A 46 8.79 -9.68 -1.49
N ARG A 47 7.91 -10.04 -0.55
CA ARG A 47 7.28 -11.36 -0.48
C ARG A 47 6.26 -11.56 -1.60
N TYR A 48 5.45 -10.55 -1.88
CA TYR A 48 4.30 -10.69 -2.78
C TYR A 48 4.55 -10.18 -4.21
N THR A 49 5.69 -9.54 -4.45
CA THR A 49 6.04 -8.96 -5.76
C THR A 49 7.43 -9.41 -6.19
N CYS A 50 7.75 -9.27 -7.47
CA CYS A 50 9.12 -9.50 -7.97
C CYS A 50 10.13 -8.40 -7.57
N LEU A 51 9.73 -7.44 -6.72
CA LEU A 51 10.63 -6.42 -6.23
C LEU A 51 11.68 -7.03 -5.29
N ASN A 52 12.86 -6.45 -5.34
CA ASN A 52 14.00 -6.71 -4.49
C ASN A 52 14.41 -5.39 -3.83
N MET A 53 13.64 -5.01 -2.83
CA MET A 53 13.97 -3.91 -1.93
C MET A 53 15.08 -4.36 -0.98
N ARG A 54 16.24 -3.72 -1.10
CA ARG A 54 17.44 -4.07 -0.34
C ARG A 54 18.10 -2.85 0.29
N PRO A 55 18.95 -3.02 1.31
CA PRO A 55 19.78 -1.93 1.81
C PRO A 55 20.58 -1.25 0.68
N ALA A 56 20.62 0.07 0.72
CA ALA A 56 21.36 0.88 -0.24
C ALA A 56 22.88 0.70 -0.08
N ARG A 57 23.58 0.72 -1.20
CA ARG A 57 25.04 0.69 -1.35
C ARG A 57 25.52 2.04 -1.90
N SER A 58 26.82 2.31 -1.81
CA SER A 58 27.42 3.57 -2.26
C SER A 58 27.13 3.92 -3.73
N GLY A 59 26.98 2.90 -4.60
CA GLY A 59 26.64 3.08 -6.02
C GLY A 59 25.16 3.32 -6.33
N ASP A 60 24.26 3.19 -5.36
CA ASP A 60 22.83 3.33 -5.62
C ASP A 60 22.42 4.81 -5.74
N ARG A 61 22.35 5.30 -6.99
CA ARG A 61 21.95 6.68 -7.28
C ARG A 61 20.51 6.96 -6.87
N ASN A 62 19.59 6.08 -7.27
CA ASN A 62 18.17 6.17 -6.94
C ASN A 62 17.88 5.29 -5.71
N ARG A 63 17.31 5.89 -4.66
CA ARG A 63 17.02 5.17 -3.41
C ARG A 63 15.92 5.84 -2.60
N ILE A 64 15.18 5.03 -1.85
CA ILE A 64 14.24 5.51 -0.83
C ILE A 64 15.03 5.78 0.45
N ARG A 65 14.81 6.92 1.09
CA ARG A 65 15.41 7.27 2.38
C ARG A 65 14.30 7.53 3.39
N PHE A 66 14.16 6.64 4.36
CA PHE A 66 13.30 6.88 5.51
C PHE A 66 13.96 7.89 6.45
N GLN A 67 13.20 8.89 6.91
CA GLN A 67 13.68 9.86 7.90
C GLN A 67 12.53 10.36 8.78
N ASN A 68 12.88 11.03 9.88
CA ASN A 68 11.90 11.74 10.70
C ASN A 68 11.24 12.87 9.88
N GLY A 69 9.93 13.00 9.98
CA GLY A 69 9.14 14.05 9.32
C GLY A 69 8.04 14.58 10.23
N GLY A 70 7.39 15.68 9.83
CA GLY A 70 6.23 16.26 10.53
C GLY A 70 4.91 15.51 10.30
N GLY A 71 4.92 14.48 9.44
CA GLY A 71 3.78 13.63 9.13
C GLY A 71 4.23 12.33 8.46
N CYS A 72 3.28 11.61 7.86
CA CYS A 72 3.55 10.42 7.04
C CYS A 72 3.42 10.85 5.57
N TYR A 73 4.49 10.74 4.79
CA TYR A 73 4.44 11.13 3.38
C TYR A 73 5.55 10.49 2.53
N SER A 74 5.27 10.42 1.24
CA SER A 74 6.20 9.99 0.20
C SER A 74 5.83 10.66 -1.12
N ARG A 75 6.81 10.79 -2.02
CA ARG A 75 6.53 11.17 -3.41
C ARG A 75 6.02 9.95 -4.18
N VAL A 76 5.16 10.19 -5.16
CA VAL A 76 4.64 9.12 -6.01
C VAL A 76 5.65 8.76 -7.10
N GLY A 77 6.09 7.50 -7.12
CA GLY A 77 7.03 6.96 -8.09
C GLY A 77 8.49 7.37 -7.87
N MET A 78 9.36 6.95 -8.80
CA MET A 78 10.79 7.28 -8.79
C MET A 78 11.03 8.69 -9.34
N VAL A 79 11.47 9.61 -8.48
CA VAL A 79 11.72 11.01 -8.86
C VAL A 79 13.20 11.32 -9.17
N GLY A 80 14.05 10.30 -9.10
CA GLY A 80 15.51 10.43 -9.27
C GLY A 80 16.24 10.79 -7.97
N GLY A 81 17.46 10.28 -7.82
CA GLY A 81 18.28 10.49 -6.63
C GLY A 81 17.73 9.82 -5.37
N ALA A 82 18.17 10.30 -4.21
CA ALA A 82 17.61 9.88 -2.93
C ALA A 82 16.27 10.60 -2.67
N GLN A 83 15.17 9.85 -2.65
CA GLN A 83 13.85 10.39 -2.33
C GLN A 83 13.43 10.03 -0.91
N VAL A 84 12.76 10.98 -0.24
CA VAL A 84 12.41 10.87 1.17
C VAL A 84 11.07 10.19 1.37
N VAL A 85 11.02 9.28 2.35
CA VAL A 85 9.78 8.88 3.03
C VAL A 85 9.85 9.42 4.46
N GLY A 86 8.94 10.34 4.79
CA GLY A 86 8.86 10.99 6.09
C GLY A 86 7.99 10.18 7.04
N LEU A 87 8.51 9.88 8.24
CA LEU A 87 7.79 9.15 9.29
C LEU A 87 7.85 9.91 10.63
N ALA A 88 6.76 10.61 10.95
CA ALA A 88 6.50 11.10 12.31
C ALA A 88 6.34 9.92 13.30
N PRO A 89 6.44 10.12 14.63
CA PRO A 89 6.32 9.04 15.61
C PRO A 89 5.06 8.15 15.44
N GLY A 90 3.90 8.74 15.17
CA GLY A 90 2.64 8.00 14.94
C GLY A 90 2.59 7.22 13.61
N CYS A 91 3.49 7.49 12.68
CA CYS A 91 3.56 6.80 11.38
C CYS A 91 4.33 5.48 11.43
N ARG A 92 5.00 5.19 12.56
CA ARG A 92 5.96 4.08 12.68
C ARG A 92 5.27 2.76 12.99
N VAL A 93 4.24 2.45 12.21
CA VAL A 93 3.50 1.19 12.26
C VAL A 93 3.50 0.56 10.87
N LYS A 94 3.60 -0.77 10.79
CA LYS A 94 3.84 -1.50 9.53
C LYS A 94 2.96 -1.02 8.38
N GLY A 95 1.64 -0.97 8.55
CA GLY A 95 0.74 -0.65 7.44
C GLY A 95 0.82 0.80 6.95
N VAL A 96 1.17 1.76 7.81
CA VAL A 96 1.47 3.13 7.36
C VAL A 96 2.77 3.13 6.55
N VAL A 97 3.80 2.39 6.98
CA VAL A 97 5.03 2.29 6.19
C VAL A 97 4.79 1.58 4.85
N ILE A 98 3.94 0.54 4.81
CA ILE A 98 3.52 -0.11 3.55
C ILE A 98 2.88 0.91 2.61
N HIS A 99 1.98 1.76 3.12
CA HIS A 99 1.31 2.82 2.36
C HIS A 99 2.32 3.81 1.75
N GLU A 100 3.27 4.31 2.55
CA GLU A 100 4.26 5.26 2.05
C GLU A 100 5.24 4.64 1.04
N ILE A 101 5.56 3.36 1.19
CA ILE A 101 6.31 2.61 0.17
C ILE A 101 5.46 2.46 -1.09
N GLY A 102 4.15 2.17 -0.97
CA GLY A 102 3.22 2.11 -2.09
C GLY A 102 3.24 3.38 -2.93
N HIS A 103 3.23 4.55 -2.28
CA HIS A 103 3.47 5.83 -2.97
C HIS A 103 4.82 5.85 -3.70
N ALA A 104 5.92 5.51 -3.04
CA ALA A 104 7.24 5.51 -3.69
C ALA A 104 7.33 4.54 -4.90
N LEU A 105 6.52 3.48 -4.91
CA LEU A 105 6.37 2.55 -6.03
C LEU A 105 5.47 3.07 -7.17
N GLY A 106 4.77 4.18 -6.95
CA GLY A 106 3.92 4.82 -7.97
C GLY A 106 2.42 4.65 -7.74
N LEU A 107 1.99 4.11 -6.61
CA LEU A 107 0.56 4.03 -6.29
C LEU A 107 0.05 5.40 -5.79
N HIS A 108 -1.08 5.82 -6.32
CA HIS A 108 -1.85 6.94 -5.80
C HIS A 108 -2.89 6.43 -4.80
N HIS A 109 -3.54 7.35 -4.08
CA HIS A 109 -4.65 6.96 -3.21
C HIS A 109 -5.83 6.42 -4.02
N GLU A 110 -6.45 5.34 -3.55
CA GLU A 110 -7.52 4.65 -4.28
C GLU A 110 -8.73 5.57 -4.52
N GLN A 111 -9.10 6.41 -3.55
CA GLN A 111 -10.23 7.36 -3.69
C GLN A 111 -9.97 8.53 -4.66
N THR A 112 -8.77 8.63 -5.22
CA THR A 112 -8.40 9.64 -6.23
C THR A 112 -8.45 9.08 -7.66
N ARG A 113 -8.84 7.81 -7.83
CA ARG A 113 -9.03 7.22 -9.15
C ARG A 113 -10.09 7.97 -9.97
N PRO A 114 -9.95 8.01 -11.30
CA PRO A 114 -10.92 8.71 -12.15
C PRO A 114 -12.35 8.12 -12.07
N ASP A 115 -12.49 6.81 -11.84
CA ASP A 115 -13.75 6.06 -11.70
C ASP A 115 -14.33 6.05 -10.28
N ARG A 116 -13.68 6.67 -9.28
CA ARG A 116 -14.06 6.55 -7.86
C ARG A 116 -15.53 6.91 -7.56
N ASP A 117 -16.14 7.82 -8.32
CA ASP A 117 -17.54 8.25 -8.10
C ASP A 117 -18.56 7.13 -8.38
N GLN A 118 -18.15 6.01 -9.01
CA GLN A 118 -18.95 4.79 -9.16
C GLN A 118 -18.92 3.91 -7.90
N HIS A 119 -18.07 4.23 -6.92
CA HIS A 119 -17.79 3.40 -5.75
C HIS A 119 -17.97 4.15 -4.43
N VAL A 120 -17.57 5.42 -4.39
CA VAL A 120 -17.63 6.28 -3.20
C VAL A 120 -18.12 7.67 -3.54
N ARG A 121 -18.73 8.33 -2.56
CA ARG A 121 -19.10 9.74 -2.59
C ARG A 121 -18.30 10.51 -1.56
N ILE A 122 -17.68 11.60 -1.99
CA ILE A 122 -16.98 12.53 -1.10
C ILE A 122 -17.97 13.53 -0.50
N ILE A 123 -18.00 13.63 0.83
CA ILE A 123 -18.89 14.53 1.56
C ILE A 123 -18.08 15.77 1.93
N ARG A 124 -17.98 16.71 0.98
CA ARG A 124 -17.19 17.95 1.11
C ARG A 124 -17.60 18.83 2.28
N SER A 125 -18.86 18.78 2.71
CA SER A 125 -19.36 19.55 3.86
C SER A 125 -18.68 19.18 5.19
N ASN A 126 -18.09 17.98 5.29
CA ASN A 126 -17.36 17.52 6.48
C ASN A 126 -15.85 17.72 6.35
N ILE A 127 -15.36 18.32 5.27
CA ILE A 127 -13.93 18.50 4.97
C ILE A 127 -13.62 20.01 4.91
N PRO A 128 -12.51 20.48 5.50
CA PRO A 128 -12.05 21.86 5.29
C PRO A 128 -11.78 22.13 3.80
N SER A 129 -12.23 23.28 3.30
CA SER A 129 -12.10 23.64 1.87
C SER A 129 -10.66 23.61 1.36
N HIS A 130 -9.70 24.05 2.18
CA HIS A 130 -8.27 24.02 1.85
C HIS A 130 -7.67 22.61 1.76
N LEU A 131 -8.40 21.56 2.14
CA LEU A 131 -7.98 20.16 2.06
C LEU A 131 -8.69 19.37 0.96
N TYR A 132 -9.58 19.98 0.17
CA TYR A 132 -10.30 19.31 -0.91
C TYR A 132 -9.38 18.65 -1.93
N TYR A 133 -8.18 19.20 -2.16
CA TYR A 133 -7.18 18.65 -3.07
C TYR A 133 -6.80 17.19 -2.77
N ASN A 134 -6.90 16.74 -1.51
CA ASN A 134 -6.61 15.35 -1.11
C ASN A 134 -7.67 14.33 -1.63
N PHE A 135 -8.81 14.84 -2.10
CA PHE A 135 -9.93 14.06 -2.61
C PHE A 135 -10.23 14.32 -4.09
N GLU A 136 -9.41 15.15 -4.75
CA GLU A 136 -9.57 15.39 -6.17
C GLU A 136 -9.15 14.16 -6.97
N LYS A 137 -9.89 13.92 -8.06
CA LYS A 137 -9.59 12.80 -8.95
C LYS A 137 -8.44 13.19 -9.87
N TYR A 138 -7.58 12.24 -10.15
CA TYR A 138 -6.68 12.35 -11.29
C TYR A 138 -7.42 11.99 -12.59
N SER A 139 -6.81 12.30 -13.73
CA SER A 139 -7.27 11.83 -15.05
C SER A 139 -6.68 10.45 -15.36
N TRP A 140 -7.28 9.75 -16.34
CA TRP A 140 -6.75 8.49 -16.88
C TRP A 140 -5.36 8.61 -17.53
N SER A 141 -4.93 9.82 -17.87
CA SER A 141 -3.57 10.09 -18.36
C SER A 141 -2.51 10.06 -17.25
N ILE A 142 -2.91 10.22 -15.99
CA ILE A 142 -2.03 10.19 -14.82
C ILE A 142 -2.13 8.84 -14.11
N ILE A 143 -3.34 8.38 -13.81
CA ILE A 143 -3.57 7.08 -13.16
C ILE A 143 -4.11 6.10 -14.19
N ARG A 144 -3.46 4.94 -14.29
CA ARG A 144 -3.98 3.78 -15.02
C ARG A 144 -4.45 2.75 -14.02
N ASN A 145 -5.69 2.30 -14.13
CA ASN A 145 -6.22 1.22 -13.28
C ASN A 145 -5.69 -0.17 -13.66
N MET A 146 -4.98 -0.30 -14.77
CA MET A 146 -4.42 -1.57 -15.26
C MET A 146 -5.48 -2.68 -15.42
N ASN A 147 -6.73 -2.28 -15.72
CA ASN A 147 -7.89 -3.17 -15.74
C ASN A 147 -8.12 -3.92 -14.41
N ILE A 148 -7.77 -3.27 -13.30
CA ILE A 148 -8.07 -3.70 -11.94
C ILE A 148 -9.22 -2.83 -11.42
N GLU A 149 -10.30 -3.50 -11.03
CA GLU A 149 -11.45 -2.87 -10.38
C GLU A 149 -11.07 -2.10 -9.11
N TYR A 150 -11.90 -1.15 -8.72
CA TYR A 150 -11.75 -0.40 -7.48
C TYR A 150 -11.61 -1.31 -6.25
N ASP A 151 -10.72 -0.93 -5.34
CA ASP A 151 -10.42 -1.70 -4.14
C ASP A 151 -10.70 -0.94 -2.84
N TYR A 152 -11.88 -1.16 -2.27
CA TYR A 152 -12.23 -0.60 -0.96
C TYR A 152 -11.23 -1.02 0.15
N GLY A 153 -10.62 -2.20 0.05
CA GLY A 153 -9.68 -2.73 1.04
C GLY A 153 -8.23 -2.32 0.80
N SER A 154 -7.94 -1.52 -0.23
CA SER A 154 -6.58 -1.10 -0.56
C SER A 154 -5.92 -0.39 0.63
N ILE A 155 -4.65 -0.69 0.88
CA ILE A 155 -3.83 0.06 1.85
C ILE A 155 -3.75 1.53 1.45
N MET A 156 -3.94 1.85 0.16
CA MET A 156 -3.93 3.20 -0.41
C MET A 156 -5.26 3.93 -0.27
N HIS A 157 -6.33 3.29 0.19
CA HIS A 157 -7.62 3.93 0.40
C HIS A 157 -7.65 4.72 1.72
N TYR A 158 -8.20 5.93 1.71
CA TYR A 158 -8.47 6.68 2.94
C TYR A 158 -9.59 6.08 3.78
N GLY A 159 -9.53 6.31 5.10
CA GLY A 159 -10.60 5.95 6.02
C GLY A 159 -11.83 6.83 5.84
N LYS A 160 -12.97 6.33 6.35
CA LYS A 160 -14.29 6.94 6.21
C LYS A 160 -14.42 8.37 6.78
N THR A 161 -13.59 8.74 7.74
CA THR A 161 -13.57 10.07 8.40
C THR A 161 -12.28 10.86 8.14
N ALA A 162 -11.49 10.49 7.12
CA ALA A 162 -10.24 11.17 6.81
C ALA A 162 -10.45 12.68 6.63
N PHE A 163 -9.66 13.50 7.33
CA PHE A 163 -9.74 14.98 7.32
C PHE A 163 -11.08 15.57 7.77
N SER A 164 -11.89 14.81 8.51
CA SER A 164 -13.14 15.30 9.08
C SER A 164 -12.91 16.30 10.21
N THR A 165 -13.67 17.39 10.23
CA THR A 165 -13.64 18.36 11.35
C THR A 165 -14.68 18.11 12.42
N ASN A 166 -15.70 17.31 12.11
CA ASN A 166 -16.85 17.06 12.99
C ASN A 166 -17.03 15.57 13.31
N GLY A 167 -16.04 14.73 12.96
CA GLY A 167 -16.12 13.26 13.09
C GLY A 167 -17.09 12.60 12.10
N GLY A 168 -17.78 13.37 11.27
CA GLY A 168 -18.67 12.87 10.22
C GLY A 168 -17.91 12.18 9.09
N LEU A 169 -18.64 11.38 8.31
CA LEU A 169 -18.09 10.72 7.13
C LEU A 169 -17.62 11.75 6.11
N THR A 170 -16.39 11.60 5.62
CA THR A 170 -15.85 12.36 4.48
C THR A 170 -15.85 11.53 3.21
N ILE A 171 -15.79 10.20 3.35
CA ILE A 171 -15.94 9.22 2.26
C ILE A 171 -17.06 8.24 2.63
N ARG A 172 -18.12 8.25 1.81
CA ARG A 172 -19.23 7.30 1.93
C ARG A 172 -19.19 6.30 0.78
N THR A 173 -19.16 5.01 1.07
CA THR A 173 -19.25 3.98 0.03
C THR A 173 -20.67 3.94 -0.54
N LEU A 174 -20.81 3.76 -1.86
CA LEU A 174 -22.11 3.65 -2.50
C LEU A 174 -22.79 2.32 -2.14
N ASN A 175 -21.99 1.26 -2.00
CA ASN A 175 -22.42 0.03 -1.37
C ASN A 175 -22.01 0.03 0.11
N SER A 176 -23.00 0.02 1.01
CA SER A 176 -22.80 0.13 2.46
C SER A 176 -22.02 -1.04 3.06
N ARG A 177 -22.00 -2.22 2.41
CA ARG A 177 -21.23 -3.39 2.88
C ARG A 177 -19.73 -3.12 2.99
N TYR A 178 -19.23 -2.14 2.23
CA TYR A 178 -17.81 -1.76 2.22
C TYR A 178 -17.47 -0.59 3.13
N GLN A 179 -18.44 0.01 3.83
CA GLN A 179 -18.20 1.25 4.57
C GLN A 179 -17.17 1.10 5.70
N ASN A 180 -17.08 -0.10 6.28
CA ASN A 180 -16.09 -0.44 7.32
C ASN A 180 -14.87 -1.21 6.76
N VAL A 181 -14.78 -1.38 5.43
CA VAL A 181 -13.63 -1.99 4.74
C VAL A 181 -12.59 -0.92 4.38
N ILE A 182 -13.03 0.29 4.03
CA ILE A 182 -12.15 1.40 3.66
C ILE A 182 -11.27 1.89 4.82
N GLY A 183 -10.05 2.33 4.50
CA GLY A 183 -9.09 2.83 5.48
C GLY A 183 -8.19 1.75 6.09
N ASN A 184 -8.03 0.61 5.41
CA ASN A 184 -7.09 -0.43 5.80
C ASN A 184 -5.69 0.17 6.08
N ARG A 185 -5.13 -0.14 7.26
CA ARG A 185 -3.75 0.18 7.67
C ARG A 185 -3.03 -1.02 8.27
N ASN A 186 -3.45 -2.23 7.89
CA ASN A 186 -2.91 -3.47 8.42
C ASN A 186 -1.92 -4.11 7.43
N ASN A 187 -2.40 -4.43 6.22
CA ASN A 187 -1.65 -5.21 5.23
C ASN A 187 -2.01 -4.79 3.80
N LEU A 188 -1.20 -5.21 2.83
CA LEU A 188 -1.50 -5.08 1.41
C LEU A 188 -2.76 -5.87 1.04
N SER A 189 -3.61 -5.30 0.19
CA SER A 189 -4.67 -6.06 -0.45
C SER A 189 -4.14 -6.89 -1.62
N PHE A 190 -4.95 -7.86 -2.08
CA PHE A 190 -4.67 -8.59 -3.32
C PHE A 190 -4.49 -7.64 -4.52
N LYS A 191 -5.32 -6.59 -4.62
CA LYS A 191 -5.31 -5.64 -5.75
C LYS A 191 -4.14 -4.66 -5.67
N ASP A 192 -3.64 -4.30 -4.48
CA ASP A 192 -2.40 -3.54 -4.29
C ASP A 192 -1.20 -4.32 -4.86
N ILE A 193 -1.12 -5.60 -4.51
CA ILE A 193 -0.05 -6.51 -4.96
C ILE A 193 -0.13 -6.72 -6.47
N LYS A 194 -1.33 -7.00 -7.00
CA LYS A 194 -1.56 -7.19 -8.44
C LYS A 194 -1.14 -5.95 -9.23
N SER A 195 -1.48 -4.76 -8.74
CA SER A 195 -1.11 -3.48 -9.35
C SER A 195 0.40 -3.37 -9.52
N ILE A 196 1.17 -3.60 -8.45
CA ILE A 196 2.64 -3.55 -8.52
C ILE A 196 3.22 -4.63 -9.43
N ASN A 197 2.70 -5.86 -9.37
CA ASN A 197 3.18 -6.93 -10.25
C ASN A 197 2.96 -6.61 -11.75
N ILE A 198 1.87 -5.92 -12.10
CA ILE A 198 1.65 -5.43 -13.48
C ILE A 198 2.59 -4.28 -13.80
N MET A 199 2.66 -3.24 -12.95
CA MET A 199 3.51 -2.05 -13.16
C MET A 199 4.97 -2.42 -13.39
N TYR A 200 5.48 -3.40 -12.64
CA TYR A 200 6.89 -3.82 -12.67
C TYR A 200 7.13 -5.07 -13.52
N ASN A 201 6.13 -5.51 -14.30
CA ASN A 201 6.21 -6.64 -15.22
C ASN A 201 6.76 -7.93 -14.58
N CYS A 202 6.22 -8.26 -13.40
CA CYS A 202 6.66 -9.42 -12.63
C CYS A 202 6.33 -10.77 -13.28
N LYS A 203 5.55 -10.80 -14.36
CA LYS A 203 5.35 -12.00 -15.18
C LYS A 203 6.65 -12.62 -15.70
N ARG A 204 7.71 -11.81 -15.87
CA ARG A 204 9.05 -12.33 -16.22
C ARG A 204 9.66 -13.17 -15.11
N ALA A 205 9.39 -12.86 -13.85
CA ALA A 205 9.89 -13.65 -12.72
C ALA A 205 9.18 -15.00 -12.62
N THR A 206 7.98 -15.14 -13.20
CA THR A 206 7.17 -16.36 -13.16
C THR A 206 7.19 -17.18 -14.45
N SER A 207 8.05 -16.86 -15.42
CA SER A 207 8.12 -17.56 -16.71
C SER A 207 8.56 -19.02 -16.60
N GLY A 208 9.21 -19.40 -15.50
CA GLY A 208 9.59 -20.79 -15.18
C GLY A 208 8.54 -21.55 -14.38
N CYS A 209 7.40 -20.94 -14.05
CA CYS A 209 6.33 -21.60 -13.34
C CYS A 209 5.54 -22.53 -14.26
N THR A 210 5.04 -23.63 -13.71
CA THR A 210 4.21 -24.58 -14.46
C THR A 210 2.82 -24.03 -14.74
N LYS A 211 2.37 -23.05 -13.94
CA LYS A 211 1.14 -22.29 -14.16
C LYS A 211 1.38 -20.94 -14.82
N THR A 212 0.34 -20.48 -15.50
CA THR A 212 0.19 -19.12 -16.04
C THR A 212 -0.93 -18.38 -15.30
N ASP A 213 -0.94 -17.04 -15.36
CA ASP A 213 -1.96 -16.22 -14.69
C ASP A 213 -3.39 -16.56 -15.14
N SER A 214 -3.60 -16.96 -16.40
CA SER A 214 -4.92 -17.35 -16.91
C SER A 214 -5.47 -18.64 -16.28
N GLN A 215 -4.59 -19.44 -15.67
CA GLN A 215 -4.96 -20.65 -14.93
C GLN A 215 -5.19 -20.38 -13.43
N CYS A 216 -5.16 -19.12 -13.02
CA CYS A 216 -5.53 -18.69 -11.67
C CYS A 216 -6.95 -18.11 -11.69
N SER A 217 -7.84 -18.74 -10.92
CA SER A 217 -9.24 -18.30 -10.81
C SER A 217 -9.37 -16.88 -10.25
N ASN A 218 -10.51 -16.24 -10.52
CA ASN A 218 -10.96 -14.99 -9.87
C ASN A 218 -10.01 -13.81 -10.12
N GLY A 219 -9.39 -13.79 -11.30
CA GLY A 219 -8.38 -12.80 -11.65
C GLY A 219 -7.09 -12.91 -10.82
N GLY A 220 -6.84 -14.09 -10.23
CA GLY A 220 -5.59 -14.48 -9.58
C GLY A 220 -4.37 -14.34 -10.50
N PHE A 221 -3.17 -14.45 -9.92
CA PHE A 221 -1.92 -14.48 -10.69
C PHE A 221 -0.90 -15.39 -10.00
N VAL A 222 0.10 -15.83 -10.75
CA VAL A 222 1.11 -16.77 -10.25
C VAL A 222 2.06 -16.04 -9.28
N GLY A 223 2.33 -16.66 -8.14
CA GLY A 223 3.29 -16.11 -7.18
C GLY A 223 4.71 -16.07 -7.73
N LYS A 224 5.48 -15.05 -7.33
CA LYS A 224 6.84 -14.79 -7.82
C LYS A 224 7.80 -15.99 -7.74
N ASP A 225 7.59 -16.90 -6.78
CA ASP A 225 8.41 -18.10 -6.54
C ASP A 225 7.71 -19.39 -7.00
N CYS A 226 6.72 -19.29 -7.89
CA CYS A 226 5.86 -20.41 -8.31
C CYS A 226 5.18 -21.12 -7.13
N LYS A 227 4.88 -20.36 -6.06
CA LYS A 227 4.23 -20.84 -4.84
C LYS A 227 2.93 -20.10 -4.60
N SER A 228 1.91 -20.83 -4.18
CA SER A 228 0.66 -20.27 -3.68
C SER A 228 0.96 -19.58 -2.37
N LEU A 229 0.66 -18.30 -2.31
CA LEU A 229 0.63 -17.53 -1.09
C LEU A 229 -0.83 -17.22 -0.83
N GLN A 230 -1.34 -17.67 0.31
CA GLN A 230 -2.59 -17.10 0.83
C GLN A 230 -2.27 -15.66 1.21
N ILE A 231 -2.97 -14.72 0.59
CA ILE A 231 -2.95 -13.34 1.05
C ILE A 231 -3.92 -13.31 2.21
N ASP A 232 -3.40 -13.34 3.42
CA ASP A 232 -4.25 -13.20 4.58
C ASP A 232 -4.83 -11.77 4.56
N PHE A 233 -6.17 -11.69 4.53
CA PHE A 233 -7.04 -10.54 4.83
C PHE A 233 -7.67 -9.68 3.71
N TYR A 234 -8.91 -9.28 4.04
CA TYR A 234 -9.96 -8.50 3.35
C TYR A 234 -10.75 -9.17 2.23
N ALA A 235 -12.02 -8.77 2.23
CA ALA A 235 -13.13 -9.68 2.22
C ALA A 235 -14.33 -9.03 1.49
N ASN A 236 -14.80 -9.60 0.37
CA ASN A 236 -16.24 -9.73 -0.01
C ASN A 236 -16.46 -10.59 -1.28
N GLU A 237 -17.66 -11.18 -1.34
CA GLU A 237 -18.39 -12.04 -2.33
C GLU A 237 -18.04 -11.84 -3.82
N ASP A 238 -17.99 -12.82 -4.73
CA ASP A 238 -18.60 -14.16 -4.88
C ASP A 238 -17.52 -15.14 -5.40
N ASP A 239 -17.45 -16.40 -4.92
CA ASP A 239 -16.96 -17.53 -5.74
C ASP A 239 -17.07 -18.88 -5.02
N ASN A 240 -18.25 -19.50 -5.14
CA ASN A 240 -18.46 -20.91 -4.79
C ASN A 240 -18.24 -21.80 -6.02
N LYS A 241 -17.02 -21.79 -6.56
CA LYS A 241 -16.52 -22.88 -7.41
C LYS A 241 -15.16 -23.31 -6.89
N GLY A 242 -15.17 -24.43 -6.16
CA GLY A 242 -13.98 -25.06 -5.61
C GLY A 242 -12.94 -25.28 -6.70
N ASP A 243 -11.74 -24.74 -6.47
CA ASP A 243 -10.54 -25.25 -7.12
C ASP A 243 -9.78 -26.07 -6.10
N ASN A 244 -9.75 -27.38 -6.33
CA ASN A 244 -8.93 -28.32 -5.58
C ASN A 244 -7.45 -27.91 -5.69
N GLY A 245 -6.96 -27.16 -4.70
CA GLY A 245 -5.57 -27.24 -4.23
C GLY A 245 -4.47 -27.09 -5.27
N SER A 246 -4.47 -26.04 -6.09
CA SER A 246 -3.39 -25.83 -7.05
C SER A 246 -2.33 -24.81 -6.55
N GLN A 247 -1.20 -25.35 -6.09
CA GLN A 247 -0.14 -24.78 -5.24
C GLN A 247 0.67 -23.57 -5.75
N GLN A 248 0.21 -22.77 -6.74
CA GLN A 248 1.04 -21.69 -7.34
C GLN A 248 0.34 -20.33 -7.53
N CYS A 249 -0.96 -20.23 -7.30
CA CYS A 249 -1.71 -18.98 -7.49
C CYS A 249 -1.83 -18.20 -6.18
N LEU A 250 -1.54 -16.89 -6.23
CA LEU A 250 -1.99 -15.93 -5.22
C LEU A 250 -3.49 -15.70 -5.41
N ARG A 251 -4.26 -15.73 -4.32
CA ARG A 251 -5.71 -15.49 -4.32
C ARG A 251 -6.09 -14.45 -3.29
N SER A 252 -7.18 -13.73 -3.57
CA SER A 252 -7.95 -13.07 -2.52
C SER A 252 -8.56 -14.14 -1.61
N PRO A 253 -8.53 -14.00 -0.27
CA PRO A 253 -9.23 -14.94 0.61
C PRO A 253 -10.75 -14.83 0.40
N ALA A 254 -11.45 -15.96 0.55
CA ALA A 254 -12.90 -16.02 0.65
C ALA A 254 -13.37 -15.48 2.01
N VAL A 255 -14.62 -15.02 2.10
CA VAL A 255 -15.17 -14.41 3.32
C VAL A 255 -16.35 -15.20 3.84
N GLN A 256 -16.30 -15.52 5.12
CA GLN A 256 -17.49 -15.75 5.93
C GLN A 256 -17.77 -14.48 6.74
N LEU A 257 -18.93 -13.85 6.51
CA LEU A 257 -19.47 -12.86 7.43
C LEU A 257 -20.16 -13.61 8.57
N SER A 258 -19.45 -13.93 9.65
CA SER A 258 -20.14 -14.29 10.88
C SER A 258 -20.67 -13.00 11.51
N GLN A 259 -21.96 -13.00 11.83
CA GLN A 259 -22.71 -11.87 12.38
C GLN A 259 -22.28 -11.42 13.79
N ASN A 260 -21.06 -11.72 14.26
CA ASN A 260 -20.70 -11.46 15.65
C ASN A 260 -19.29 -10.88 15.82
N LYS A 261 -19.29 -9.63 16.30
CA LYS A 261 -18.23 -8.97 17.09
C LYS A 261 -16.82 -8.97 16.51
N LEU A 262 -16.48 -7.90 15.78
CA LEU A 262 -15.15 -7.29 15.89
C LEU A 262 -15.29 -5.98 16.64
N GLN A 263 -15.03 -6.06 17.95
CA GLN A 263 -14.69 -4.92 18.78
C GLN A 263 -13.43 -4.28 18.20
N ILE A 264 -13.57 -3.17 17.48
CA ILE A 264 -12.47 -2.26 17.23
C ILE A 264 -12.39 -1.40 18.49
N SER A 265 -11.48 -1.78 19.40
CA SER A 265 -11.14 -0.94 20.54
C SER A 265 -10.65 0.42 20.04
N ASN A 266 -11.22 1.45 20.64
CA ASN A 266 -11.17 2.86 20.27
C ASN A 266 -9.75 3.46 20.18
N GLY A 267 -9.65 4.52 19.37
CA GLY A 267 -8.91 5.71 19.76
C GLY A 267 -7.64 6.02 18.96
N TRP A 268 -7.79 6.71 17.83
CA TRP A 268 -6.78 7.67 17.35
C TRP A 268 -7.50 8.86 16.70
N SER A 269 -8.06 9.72 17.55
CA SER A 269 -8.12 11.16 17.28
C SER A 269 -6.71 11.72 17.50
N LEU A 270 -6.18 12.45 16.53
CA LEU A 270 -4.96 13.25 16.66
C LEU A 270 -5.27 14.66 16.15
N PRO A 271 -4.58 15.67 16.71
CA PRO A 271 -5.12 16.86 17.38
C PRO A 271 -5.89 17.83 16.49
#